data_AF-A0A9D8ASB3-F1
#
_entry.id   AF-A0A9D8ASB3-F1
#
_cell.length_a   1.000
_cell.length_b   1.000
_cell.length_c   1.000
_cell.angle_alpha   90.00
_cell.angle_beta   90.00
_cell.angle_gamma   90.00
#
_symmetry.space_group_name_H-M   'P 1'
#
loop_
_entity.id
_entity.type
_entity.pdbx_description
1 polymer ?
#
loop_
_entity_poly.entity_id
_entity_poly.type
_entity_poly.pdbx_seq_one_letter_code
_entity_poly.pdbx_strand_id
1 'polypeptide(L)'
;MAAERSRYASEEGCPEVRLERVIQTFDDLIGRFGEHAVAAGDEVYIQPYVDLSLHLIQMRVAGWTDMDYDQLAAVSGASALYGYEPGAFMPKYAHLDVSPGERIAEATGFGYEWVGFEGMDGAWSLLVESVDAGRPVKGWDWENIMFAGYQDAHVAEDRRVYALADGPDTYAKWLTWGEFGEWAKRVEGWKAAQLGRHTERIPTKPVEEVALRVIRDLVAWSTEPPEHVRESYPKVTFGLAGIAAYAADCADIDTHGDWTACHDINPQWTVRNSTGVYLKRVAGSGAFSEGVNAHLLAAAEQYRAAYECWQAFYALLGHKATEGAKAVGERRLAGAAVVRAWQAHEKAGVAAVEKALNLLDR
;
A
#
# COMPACT_ATOMS: atom_id res chain seq x y z
N MET A 1 -13.52 -11.72 19.67
CA MET A 1 -14.12 -10.43 20.06
C MET A 1 -15.16 -10.08 19.01
N ALA A 2 -16.43 -9.89 19.39
CA ALA A 2 -17.49 -9.56 18.43
C ALA A 2 -17.28 -8.11 17.94
N ALA A 3 -17.30 -7.90 16.62
CA ALA A 3 -17.32 -6.55 16.07
C ALA A 3 -18.54 -5.80 16.64
N GLU A 4 -18.34 -4.56 17.12
CA GLU A 4 -19.43 -3.71 17.59
C GLU A 4 -20.28 -3.34 16.38
N ARG A 5 -21.44 -4.01 16.25
CA ARG A 5 -22.40 -3.81 15.18
C ARG A 5 -23.50 -2.92 15.70
N SER A 6 -23.73 -1.79 15.04
CA SER A 6 -24.97 -1.08 15.25
C SER A 6 -26.01 -1.56 14.24
N ARG A 7 -27.14 -2.04 14.75
CA ARG A 7 -28.35 -2.30 13.96
C ARG A 7 -29.38 -1.27 14.38
N TYR A 8 -29.62 -0.31 13.50
CA TYR A 8 -30.71 0.63 13.67
C TYR A 8 -31.93 0.09 12.92
N ALA A 9 -33.08 0.06 13.59
CA ALA A 9 -34.33 0.01 12.86
C ALA A 9 -34.53 1.40 12.25
N SER A 10 -34.58 1.50 10.91
CA SER A 10 -35.01 2.75 10.28
C SER A 10 -36.45 3.06 10.69
N GLU A 11 -36.87 4.31 10.53
CA GLU A 11 -38.27 4.73 10.75
C GLU A 11 -39.28 3.89 9.92
N GLU A 12 -38.79 3.18 8.90
CA GLU A 12 -39.56 2.35 7.96
C GLU A 12 -39.42 0.83 8.21
N GLY A 13 -38.61 0.40 9.19
CA GLY A 13 -38.44 -1.01 9.53
C GLY A 13 -37.47 -1.80 8.63
N CYS A 14 -36.74 -1.14 7.73
CA CYS A 14 -35.66 -1.76 6.96
C CYS A 14 -34.34 -1.77 7.77
N PRO A 15 -33.52 -2.84 7.67
CA PRO A 15 -32.28 -2.94 8.42
C PRO A 15 -31.21 -1.98 7.88
N GLU A 16 -30.58 -1.27 8.81
CA GLU A 16 -29.30 -0.59 8.58
C GLU A 16 -28.21 -1.32 9.37
N VAL A 17 -27.11 -1.68 8.70
CA VAL A 17 -25.95 -2.32 9.31
C VAL A 17 -24.71 -1.51 8.99
N ARG A 18 -23.97 -1.13 10.04
CA ARG A 18 -22.70 -0.41 9.91
C ARG A 18 -21.67 -0.99 10.87
N LEU A 19 -20.46 -1.22 10.35
CA LEU A 19 -19.33 -1.73 11.11
C LEU A 19 -18.53 -0.56 11.70
N GLU A 20 -18.94 -0.03 12.84
CA GLU A 20 -18.33 1.16 13.44
C GLU A 20 -16.82 1.04 13.66
N ARG A 21 -16.36 -0.16 14.04
CA ARG A 21 -14.93 -0.44 14.21
C ARG A 21 -14.11 -0.22 12.94
N VAL A 22 -14.69 -0.49 11.77
CA VAL A 22 -14.02 -0.27 10.47
C VAL A 22 -13.80 1.22 10.26
N ILE A 23 -14.80 2.02 10.59
CA ILE A 23 -14.81 3.48 10.37
C ILE A 23 -13.85 4.16 11.34
N GLN A 24 -13.90 3.78 12.62
CA GLN A 24 -12.92 4.23 13.62
C GLN A 24 -11.49 3.89 13.17
N THR A 25 -11.25 2.66 12.71
CA THR A 25 -9.92 2.25 12.25
C THR A 25 -9.49 3.01 11.00
N PHE A 26 -10.41 3.30 10.08
CA PHE A 26 -10.15 4.13 8.90
C PHE A 26 -9.82 5.57 9.30
N ASP A 27 -10.58 6.18 10.20
CA ASP A 27 -10.32 7.55 10.66
C ASP A 27 -8.98 7.66 11.39
N ASP A 28 -8.67 6.68 12.25
CA ASP A 28 -7.41 6.62 12.99
C ASP A 28 -6.18 6.50 12.08
N LEU A 29 -6.31 5.73 10.99
CA LEU A 29 -5.21 5.46 10.06
C LEU A 29 -5.12 6.47 8.92
N ILE A 30 -6.25 6.86 8.33
CA ILE A 30 -6.36 7.53 7.03
C ILE A 30 -7.21 8.80 7.15
N GLY A 31 -8.47 8.65 7.57
CA GLY A 31 -9.49 9.69 7.46
C GLY A 31 -9.16 10.99 8.20
N ARG A 32 -8.43 10.93 9.32
CA ARG A 32 -8.05 12.12 10.12
C ARG A 32 -7.23 13.17 9.37
N PHE A 33 -6.61 12.80 8.26
CA PHE A 33 -5.78 13.72 7.48
C PHE A 33 -6.57 14.48 6.42
N GLY A 34 -7.75 13.98 6.03
CA GLY A 34 -8.54 14.56 4.93
C GLY A 34 -7.79 14.60 3.59
N GLU A 35 -6.70 13.86 3.48
CA GLU A 35 -5.85 13.72 2.30
C GLU A 35 -5.41 12.26 2.17
N HIS A 36 -4.90 11.90 1.00
CA HIS A 36 -4.36 10.58 0.70
C HIS A 36 -3.12 10.31 1.55
N ALA A 37 -3.28 9.77 2.76
CA ALA A 37 -2.23 9.61 3.76
C ALA A 37 -2.53 8.50 4.78
N VAL A 38 -1.50 7.85 5.31
CA VAL A 38 -1.61 6.81 6.37
C VAL A 38 -0.69 7.09 7.53
N ALA A 39 -1.21 6.95 8.75
CA ALA A 39 -0.43 6.96 9.97
C ALA A 39 0.14 5.57 10.31
N ALA A 40 1.43 5.48 10.58
CA ALA A 40 2.04 4.29 11.20
C ALA A 40 3.01 4.71 12.31
N GLY A 41 2.64 4.45 13.57
CA GLY A 41 3.37 4.96 14.72
C GLY A 41 3.40 6.50 14.72
N ASP A 42 4.60 7.07 14.82
CA ASP A 42 4.84 8.51 14.78
C ASP A 42 5.02 9.06 13.37
N GLU A 43 4.97 8.20 12.34
CA GLU A 43 5.18 8.56 10.94
C GLU A 43 3.86 8.72 10.18
N VAL A 44 3.86 9.61 9.20
CA VAL A 44 2.75 9.81 8.26
C VAL A 44 3.26 9.59 6.84
N TYR A 45 2.68 8.60 6.18
CA TYR A 45 2.96 8.23 4.80
C TYR A 45 1.98 8.97 3.89
N ILE A 46 2.46 9.98 3.16
CA ILE A 46 1.65 10.72 2.20
C ILE A 46 1.62 9.98 0.87
N GLN A 47 0.42 9.75 0.32
CA GLN A 47 0.15 8.91 -0.83
C GLN A 47 0.74 7.49 -0.67
N PRO A 48 0.27 6.77 0.36
CA PRO A 48 0.74 5.43 0.69
C PRO A 48 0.24 4.42 -0.36
N TYR A 49 0.76 3.20 -0.30
CA TYR A 49 0.14 2.11 -1.03
C TYR A 49 -1.19 1.71 -0.36
N VAL A 50 -2.30 2.24 -0.88
CA VAL A 50 -3.65 2.16 -0.28
C VAL A 50 -4.15 0.75 -0.10
N ASP A 51 -3.82 -0.15 -1.04
CA ASP A 51 -4.26 -1.54 -0.95
C ASP A 51 -3.88 -2.15 0.40
N LEU A 52 -2.65 -1.90 0.88
CA LEU A 52 -2.16 -2.35 2.18
C LEU A 52 -2.82 -1.61 3.33
N SER A 53 -3.11 -0.32 3.18
CA SER A 53 -3.79 0.49 4.19
C SER A 53 -5.18 -0.07 4.49
N LEU A 54 -5.95 -0.34 3.44
CA LEU A 54 -7.27 -0.97 3.56
C LEU A 54 -7.16 -2.43 4.03
N HIS A 55 -6.13 -3.15 3.60
CA HIS A 55 -5.89 -4.51 4.10
C HIS A 55 -5.59 -4.51 5.62
N LEU A 56 -4.79 -3.55 6.11
CA LEU A 56 -4.52 -3.35 7.52
C LEU A 56 -5.79 -3.05 8.33
N ILE A 57 -6.72 -2.26 7.77
CA ILE A 57 -8.04 -2.04 8.38
C ILE A 57 -8.78 -3.37 8.52
N GLN A 58 -8.85 -4.19 7.47
CA GLN A 58 -9.52 -5.51 7.53
C GLN A 58 -8.85 -6.42 8.57
N MET A 59 -7.51 -6.44 8.63
CA MET A 59 -6.73 -7.20 9.61
C MET A 59 -7.06 -6.77 11.05
N ARG A 60 -7.04 -5.46 11.34
CA ARG A 60 -7.35 -4.92 12.67
C ARG A 60 -8.77 -5.25 13.11
N VAL A 61 -9.74 -5.10 12.21
CA VAL A 61 -11.15 -5.42 12.45
C VAL A 61 -11.33 -6.91 12.74
N ALA A 62 -10.60 -7.77 12.02
CA ALA A 62 -10.59 -9.22 12.22
C ALA A 62 -9.83 -9.67 13.48
N GLY A 63 -9.08 -8.76 14.13
CA GLY A 63 -8.43 -9.00 15.42
C GLY A 63 -6.89 -9.11 15.39
N TRP A 64 -6.25 -8.85 14.25
CA TRP A 64 -4.79 -8.75 14.16
C TRP A 64 -4.35 -7.37 14.65
N THR A 65 -3.95 -7.28 15.92
CA THR A 65 -3.55 -6.02 16.57
C THR A 65 -2.05 -5.84 16.69
N ASP A 66 -1.27 -6.90 16.44
CA ASP A 66 0.19 -6.94 16.46
C ASP A 66 0.82 -6.53 15.12
N MET A 67 0.00 -6.36 14.09
CA MET A 67 0.41 -5.93 12.76
C MET A 67 0.21 -4.43 12.57
N ASP A 68 1.21 -3.77 12.00
CA ASP A 68 1.13 -2.40 11.54
C ASP A 68 1.50 -2.27 10.06
N TYR A 69 1.38 -1.04 9.56
CA TYR A 69 1.60 -0.73 8.15
C TYR A 69 3.04 -1.05 7.71
N ASP A 70 4.03 -0.79 8.57
CA ASP A 70 5.42 -1.01 8.23
C ASP A 70 5.75 -2.49 8.03
N GLN A 71 5.26 -3.33 8.94
CA GLN A 71 5.43 -4.77 8.81
C GLN A 71 4.68 -5.30 7.58
N LEU A 72 3.48 -4.79 7.32
CA LEU A 72 2.67 -5.21 6.18
C LEU A 72 3.33 -4.84 4.84
N ALA A 73 3.85 -3.62 4.72
CA ALA A 73 4.57 -3.15 3.54
C ALA A 73 5.85 -3.95 3.27
N ALA A 74 6.58 -4.35 4.32
CA ALA A 74 7.76 -5.18 4.19
C ALA A 74 7.43 -6.61 3.76
N VAL A 75 6.51 -7.30 4.46
CA VAL A 75 6.25 -8.73 4.20
C VAL A 75 5.51 -8.96 2.88
N SER A 76 4.72 -7.98 2.41
CA SER A 76 4.04 -8.02 1.10
C SER A 76 5.01 -7.90 -0.08
N GLY A 77 6.23 -7.40 0.15
CA GLY A 77 7.20 -7.09 -0.92
C GLY A 77 7.05 -5.69 -1.53
N ALA A 78 6.03 -4.92 -1.12
CA ALA A 78 5.79 -3.57 -1.62
C ALA A 78 6.98 -2.62 -1.36
N SER A 79 7.61 -2.74 -0.19
CA SER A 79 8.75 -1.89 0.17
C SER A 79 10.10 -2.36 -0.41
N ALA A 80 10.14 -3.50 -1.12
CA ALA A 80 11.36 -4.06 -1.69
C ALA A 80 11.52 -3.75 -3.18
N LEU A 81 10.45 -3.85 -3.97
CA LEU A 81 10.49 -3.70 -5.42
C LEU A 81 10.30 -2.23 -5.85
N TYR A 82 11.23 -1.71 -6.66
CA TYR A 82 11.11 -0.40 -7.30
C TYR A 82 11.10 -0.57 -8.82
N GLY A 83 10.21 0.11 -9.52
CA GLY A 83 10.11 0.10 -10.97
C GLY A 83 9.80 1.49 -11.50
N TYR A 84 10.59 1.95 -12.45
CA TYR A 84 10.44 3.23 -13.14
C TYR A 84 10.38 3.05 -14.65
N GLU A 85 9.44 3.66 -15.35
CA GLU A 85 9.42 3.68 -16.83
C GLU A 85 10.05 4.98 -17.36
N PRO A 86 11.31 4.96 -17.84
CA PRO A 86 11.94 6.12 -18.45
C PRO A 86 11.14 6.58 -19.67
N GLY A 87 11.04 7.90 -19.88
CA GLY A 87 10.22 8.47 -20.95
C GLY A 87 8.78 8.78 -20.53
N ALA A 88 8.15 7.92 -19.74
CA ALA A 88 6.82 8.16 -19.17
C ALA A 88 6.86 8.93 -17.84
N PHE A 89 8.05 9.10 -17.26
CA PHE A 89 8.27 9.71 -15.95
C PHE A 89 7.47 9.04 -14.80
N MET A 90 7.18 7.74 -14.92
CA MET A 90 6.17 7.11 -14.07
C MET A 90 6.76 5.95 -13.25
N PRO A 91 6.78 6.04 -11.90
CA PRO A 91 6.91 4.88 -11.03
C PRO A 91 5.77 3.89 -11.28
N LYS A 92 6.05 2.60 -11.28
CA LYS A 92 5.06 1.55 -11.59
C LYS A 92 4.78 0.72 -10.37
N TYR A 93 3.52 0.41 -10.10
CA TYR A 93 3.09 -0.48 -9.01
C TYR A 93 3.41 -1.96 -9.29
N ALA A 94 4.62 -2.27 -9.72
CA ALA A 94 5.05 -3.62 -10.09
C ALA A 94 5.01 -4.62 -8.92
N HIS A 95 4.96 -4.14 -7.69
CA HIS A 95 4.76 -4.99 -6.50
C HIS A 95 3.37 -5.61 -6.44
N LEU A 96 2.38 -5.13 -7.22
CA LEU A 96 1.09 -5.79 -7.36
C LEU A 96 1.24 -7.21 -7.95
N ASP A 97 2.26 -7.40 -8.77
CA ASP A 97 2.49 -8.66 -9.47
C ASP A 97 3.37 -9.62 -8.66
N VAL A 98 3.77 -9.31 -7.42
CA VAL A 98 4.54 -10.25 -6.57
C VAL A 98 3.68 -11.05 -5.58
N SER A 99 2.37 -11.11 -5.83
CA SER A 99 1.38 -11.81 -5.00
C SER A 99 1.39 -11.33 -3.54
N PRO A 100 1.16 -10.02 -3.30
CA PRO A 100 1.23 -9.45 -1.95
C PRO A 100 0.29 -10.14 -0.96
N GLY A 101 -0.92 -10.54 -1.39
CA GLY A 101 -1.88 -11.25 -0.54
C GLY A 101 -1.35 -12.57 0.00
N GLU A 102 -0.76 -13.41 -0.85
CA GLU A 102 -0.16 -14.70 -0.41
C GLU A 102 0.98 -14.46 0.57
N ARG A 103 1.87 -13.50 0.26
CA ARG A 103 3.01 -13.17 1.11
C ARG A 103 2.61 -12.66 2.49
N ILE A 104 1.55 -11.85 2.56
CA ILE A 104 0.94 -11.37 3.81
C ILE A 104 0.34 -12.55 4.57
N ALA A 105 -0.43 -13.40 3.88
CA ALA A 105 -1.11 -14.53 4.50
C ALA A 105 -0.10 -15.51 5.11
N GLU A 106 0.98 -15.84 4.40
CA GLU A 106 2.07 -16.67 4.93
C GLU A 106 2.77 -16.04 6.15
N ALA A 107 2.95 -14.73 6.15
CA ALA A 107 3.66 -14.03 7.23
C ALA A 107 2.81 -13.84 8.50
N THR A 108 1.49 -13.72 8.35
CA THR A 108 0.59 -13.23 9.42
C THR A 108 -0.53 -14.20 9.78
N GLY A 109 -0.76 -15.19 8.91
CA GLY A 109 -1.87 -16.13 9.02
C GLY A 109 -3.20 -15.50 8.62
N PHE A 110 -3.20 -14.28 8.09
CA PHE A 110 -4.42 -13.59 7.65
C PHE A 110 -4.96 -14.23 6.37
N GLY A 111 -5.98 -15.07 6.52
CA GLY A 111 -6.68 -15.64 5.39
C GLY A 111 -7.45 -14.58 4.63
N TYR A 112 -7.37 -14.62 3.31
CA TYR A 112 -7.98 -13.63 2.43
C TYR A 112 -8.42 -14.28 1.12
N GLU A 113 -9.56 -13.84 0.60
CA GLU A 113 -10.08 -14.28 -0.69
C GLU A 113 -10.61 -13.11 -1.49
N TRP A 114 -10.56 -13.22 -2.81
CA TRP A 114 -11.28 -12.35 -3.74
C TRP A 114 -12.46 -13.12 -4.33
N VAL A 115 -13.66 -12.58 -4.21
CA VAL A 115 -14.90 -13.21 -4.70
C VAL A 115 -15.45 -12.37 -5.85
N GLY A 116 -15.54 -12.98 -7.04
CA GLY A 116 -16.10 -12.33 -8.22
C GLY A 116 -17.60 -12.08 -8.10
N PHE A 117 -18.09 -11.03 -8.76
CA PHE A 117 -19.52 -10.74 -8.88
C PHE A 117 -19.90 -10.35 -10.31
N GLU A 118 -21.20 -10.41 -10.60
CA GLU A 118 -21.79 -9.90 -11.84
C GLU A 118 -22.91 -8.90 -11.50
N GLY A 119 -22.82 -7.73 -12.11
CA GLY A 119 -23.73 -6.62 -11.92
C GLY A 119 -23.74 -6.06 -10.51
N MET A 120 -24.55 -5.01 -10.36
CA MET A 120 -24.77 -4.32 -9.09
C MET A 120 -25.43 -5.23 -8.04
N ASP A 121 -26.40 -6.06 -8.43
CA ASP A 121 -27.10 -6.97 -7.50
C ASP A 121 -26.18 -8.09 -6.98
N GLY A 122 -25.24 -8.58 -7.81
CA GLY A 122 -24.23 -9.54 -7.38
C GLY A 122 -23.28 -8.92 -6.36
N ALA A 123 -22.78 -7.71 -6.63
CA ALA A 123 -21.93 -6.98 -5.69
C ALA A 123 -22.65 -6.70 -4.35
N TRP A 124 -23.91 -6.27 -4.41
CA TRP A 124 -24.75 -6.04 -3.23
C TRP A 124 -24.92 -7.32 -2.40
N SER A 125 -25.25 -8.45 -3.04
CA SER A 125 -25.46 -9.71 -2.33
C SER A 125 -24.21 -10.16 -1.57
N LEU A 126 -23.03 -10.07 -2.19
CA LEU A 126 -21.75 -10.39 -1.54
C LEU A 126 -21.42 -9.43 -0.40
N LEU A 127 -21.69 -8.13 -0.59
CA LEU A 127 -21.48 -7.11 0.42
C LEU A 127 -22.34 -7.38 1.65
N VAL A 128 -23.65 -7.58 1.46
CA VAL A 128 -24.60 -7.87 2.55
C VAL A 128 -24.17 -9.12 3.31
N GLU A 129 -23.88 -10.22 2.61
CA GLU A 129 -23.40 -11.47 3.23
C GLU A 129 -22.15 -11.23 4.09
N SER A 130 -21.18 -10.49 3.57
CA SER A 130 -19.92 -10.23 4.26
C SER A 130 -20.10 -9.30 5.47
N VAL A 131 -20.83 -8.20 5.30
CA VAL A 131 -21.11 -7.22 6.34
C VAL A 131 -21.96 -7.83 7.45
N ASP A 132 -22.95 -8.67 7.14
CA ASP A 132 -23.70 -9.44 8.14
C ASP A 132 -22.85 -10.50 8.83
N ALA A 133 -21.76 -10.97 8.21
CA ALA A 133 -20.73 -11.76 8.88
C ALA A 133 -19.75 -10.89 9.71
N GLY A 134 -19.88 -9.55 9.69
CA GLY A 134 -19.03 -8.61 10.42
C GLY A 134 -17.70 -8.37 9.72
N ARG A 135 -17.64 -8.61 8.42
CA ARG A 135 -16.44 -8.54 7.61
C ARG A 135 -16.61 -7.40 6.59
N PRO A 136 -15.81 -6.33 6.66
CA PRO A 136 -15.78 -5.34 5.59
C PRO A 136 -15.21 -5.98 4.31
N VAL A 137 -15.70 -5.52 3.17
CA VAL A 137 -15.21 -5.95 1.85
C VAL A 137 -14.41 -4.84 1.19
N LYS A 138 -13.29 -5.18 0.57
CA LYS A 138 -12.44 -4.28 -0.22
C LYS A 138 -12.74 -4.49 -1.70
N GLY A 139 -12.85 -3.44 -2.47
CA GLY A 139 -13.02 -3.48 -3.92
C GLY A 139 -12.00 -2.60 -4.62
N TRP A 140 -11.86 -2.80 -5.93
CA TRP A 140 -11.09 -1.89 -6.78
C TRP A 140 -11.84 -0.58 -6.99
N ASP A 141 -11.11 0.53 -7.02
CA ASP A 141 -11.53 1.80 -7.60
C ASP A 141 -10.26 2.45 -8.18
N TRP A 142 -10.21 3.77 -8.37
CA TRP A 142 -8.98 4.43 -8.84
C TRP A 142 -7.72 4.05 -8.05
N GLU A 143 -7.82 3.96 -6.73
CA GLU A 143 -6.79 3.36 -5.86
C GLU A 143 -7.39 2.12 -5.18
N ASN A 144 -8.32 2.27 -4.24
CA ASN A 144 -9.17 1.19 -3.71
C ASN A 144 -10.40 1.77 -2.97
N ILE A 145 -11.41 0.94 -2.72
CA ILE A 145 -12.59 1.27 -1.91
C ILE A 145 -12.87 0.17 -0.89
N MET A 146 -13.41 0.52 0.28
CA MET A 146 -13.88 -0.41 1.29
C MET A 146 -15.36 -0.16 1.58
N PHE A 147 -16.15 -1.23 1.59
CA PHE A 147 -17.54 -1.17 2.04
C PHE A 147 -17.67 -1.74 3.45
N ALA A 148 -18.28 -0.95 4.33
CA ALA A 148 -18.36 -1.22 5.77
C ALA A 148 -19.80 -1.20 6.31
N GLY A 149 -20.79 -1.04 5.45
CA GLY A 149 -22.17 -1.00 5.85
C GLY A 149 -23.13 -0.97 4.67
N TYR A 150 -24.40 -1.23 4.96
CA TYR A 150 -25.50 -1.10 4.02
C TYR A 150 -26.76 -0.64 4.73
N GLN A 151 -27.64 0.00 3.98
CA GLN A 151 -29.00 0.32 4.37
C GLN A 151 -29.91 -0.33 3.33
N ASP A 152 -30.70 -1.32 3.74
CA ASP A 152 -31.67 -1.98 2.86
C ASP A 152 -32.93 -1.11 2.72
N ALA A 153 -33.73 -1.40 1.70
CA ALA A 153 -34.95 -0.68 1.40
C ALA A 153 -35.98 -1.57 0.69
N HIS A 154 -37.26 -1.18 0.74
CA HIS A 154 -38.34 -1.89 0.06
C HIS A 154 -38.22 -1.85 -1.47
N VAL A 155 -37.64 -0.78 -2.01
CA VAL A 155 -37.30 -0.64 -3.43
C VAL A 155 -35.79 -0.52 -3.57
N ALA A 156 -35.22 -1.11 -4.61
CA ALA A 156 -33.77 -1.24 -4.75
C ALA A 156 -33.08 0.12 -4.85
N GLU A 157 -33.73 1.08 -5.49
CA GLU A 157 -33.25 2.44 -5.73
C GLU A 157 -33.00 3.24 -4.44
N ASP A 158 -33.67 2.87 -3.35
CA ASP A 158 -33.53 3.51 -2.04
C ASP A 158 -32.46 2.86 -1.17
N ARG A 159 -31.85 1.75 -1.61
CA ARG A 159 -30.72 1.13 -0.92
C ARG A 159 -29.52 2.06 -0.89
N ARG A 160 -28.71 1.94 0.15
CA ARG A 160 -27.44 2.66 0.28
C ARG A 160 -26.33 1.75 0.76
N VAL A 161 -25.11 2.10 0.39
CA VAL A 161 -23.90 1.39 0.80
C VAL A 161 -22.98 2.38 1.52
N TYR A 162 -22.50 2.03 2.71
CA TYR A 162 -21.52 2.85 3.40
C TYR A 162 -20.12 2.49 2.90
N ALA A 163 -19.47 3.45 2.24
CA ALA A 163 -18.18 3.26 1.61
C ALA A 163 -17.13 4.22 2.20
N LEU A 164 -15.91 3.70 2.32
CA LEU A 164 -14.71 4.45 2.64
C LEU A 164 -13.75 4.31 1.47
N ALA A 165 -13.23 5.42 0.95
CA ALA A 165 -12.25 5.40 -0.12
C ALA A 165 -11.05 6.26 0.24
N ASP A 166 -9.90 5.87 -0.29
CA ASP A 166 -8.65 6.59 -0.19
C ASP A 166 -8.04 6.67 -1.59
N GLY A 167 -7.74 7.89 -2.06
CA GLY A 167 -7.38 8.17 -3.44
C GLY A 167 -7.38 9.69 -3.71
N PRO A 168 -7.68 10.15 -4.94
CA PRO A 168 -7.79 11.60 -5.23
C PRO A 168 -8.77 12.33 -4.31
N ASP A 169 -9.84 11.64 -3.90
CA ASP A 169 -10.79 12.09 -2.89
C ASP A 169 -10.88 11.06 -1.77
N THR A 170 -10.30 11.35 -0.60
CA THR A 170 -10.46 10.53 0.61
C THR A 170 -11.80 10.83 1.26
N TYR A 171 -12.66 9.82 1.42
CA TYR A 171 -14.00 10.00 1.98
C TYR A 171 -14.51 8.81 2.79
N ALA A 172 -15.51 9.07 3.64
CA ALA A 172 -16.38 8.08 4.26
C ALA A 172 -17.83 8.55 4.16
N LYS A 173 -18.65 7.91 3.31
CA LYS A 173 -20.03 8.34 3.05
C LYS A 173 -20.97 7.19 2.72
N TRP A 174 -22.27 7.48 2.82
CA TRP A 174 -23.31 6.68 2.19
C TRP A 174 -23.33 6.96 0.68
N LEU A 175 -23.04 5.94 -0.12
CA LEU A 175 -23.32 5.93 -1.55
C LEU A 175 -24.80 5.60 -1.76
N THR A 176 -25.43 6.37 -2.64
CA THR A 176 -26.73 6.02 -3.22
C THR A 176 -26.63 4.76 -4.07
N TRP A 177 -27.77 4.12 -4.33
CA TRP A 177 -27.83 2.97 -5.25
C TRP A 177 -27.26 3.30 -6.64
N GLY A 178 -27.53 4.51 -7.14
CA GLY A 178 -26.96 5.00 -8.40
C GLY A 178 -25.43 5.08 -8.39
N GLU A 179 -24.84 5.71 -7.37
CA GLU A 179 -23.37 5.79 -7.22
C GLU A 179 -22.73 4.40 -7.09
N PHE A 180 -23.36 3.48 -6.35
CA PHE A 180 -22.89 2.10 -6.22
C PHE A 180 -22.96 1.34 -7.56
N GLY A 181 -24.02 1.55 -8.34
CA GLY A 181 -24.15 0.98 -9.69
C GLY A 181 -23.12 1.52 -10.68
N GLU A 182 -22.80 2.81 -10.61
CA GLU A 182 -21.71 3.40 -11.41
C GLU A 182 -20.35 2.81 -11.05
N TRP A 183 -20.08 2.59 -9.75
CA TRP A 183 -18.89 1.88 -9.31
C TRP A 183 -18.84 0.44 -9.84
N ALA A 184 -19.91 -0.34 -9.66
CA ALA A 184 -19.97 -1.74 -10.09
C ALA A 184 -19.71 -1.88 -11.60
N LYS A 185 -20.38 -1.05 -12.40
CA LYS A 185 -20.18 -1.00 -13.87
C LYS A 185 -18.75 -0.63 -14.25
N ARG A 186 -18.14 0.32 -13.54
CA ARG A 186 -16.77 0.76 -13.78
C ARG A 186 -15.78 -0.39 -13.56
N VAL A 187 -15.86 -1.08 -12.43
CA VAL A 187 -14.94 -2.18 -12.12
C VAL A 187 -15.17 -3.42 -12.99
N GLU A 188 -16.39 -3.68 -13.45
CA GLU A 188 -16.67 -4.68 -14.49
C GLU A 188 -15.98 -4.33 -15.81
N GLY A 189 -16.08 -3.07 -16.24
CA GLY A 189 -15.38 -2.57 -17.43
C GLY A 189 -13.86 -2.73 -17.33
N TRP A 190 -13.31 -2.65 -16.13
CA TRP A 190 -11.89 -2.90 -15.84
C TRP A 190 -11.54 -4.39 -15.70
N LYS A 191 -12.51 -5.29 -15.78
CA LYS A 191 -12.35 -6.73 -15.49
C LYS A 191 -11.83 -7.00 -14.08
N ALA A 192 -12.25 -6.15 -13.14
CA ALA A 192 -11.86 -6.17 -11.73
C ALA A 192 -13.09 -6.31 -10.80
N ALA A 193 -14.18 -6.88 -11.30
CA ALA A 193 -15.44 -7.10 -10.57
C ALA A 193 -15.31 -8.22 -9.53
N GLN A 194 -14.65 -7.89 -8.43
CA GLN A 194 -14.41 -8.78 -7.31
C GLN A 194 -14.36 -7.98 -6.00
N LEU A 195 -14.80 -8.62 -4.91
CA LEU A 195 -14.73 -8.11 -3.55
C LEU A 195 -13.81 -8.99 -2.72
N GLY A 196 -12.80 -8.37 -2.13
CA GLY A 196 -11.83 -8.99 -1.27
C GLY A 196 -12.26 -8.96 0.20
N ARG A 197 -12.20 -10.09 0.88
CA ARG A 197 -12.59 -10.21 2.29
C ARG A 197 -11.70 -11.17 3.03
N HIS A 198 -11.59 -10.97 4.35
CA HIS A 198 -10.88 -11.90 5.19
C HIS A 198 -11.66 -13.21 5.37
N THR A 199 -10.90 -14.28 5.49
CA THR A 199 -11.40 -15.64 5.73
C THR A 199 -10.87 -16.14 7.09
N GLU A 200 -10.85 -17.45 7.28
CA GLU A 200 -10.31 -18.06 8.48
C GLU A 200 -8.79 -17.89 8.57
N ARG A 201 -8.25 -18.02 9.77
CA ARG A 201 -6.80 -17.97 9.99
C ARG A 201 -6.13 -19.15 9.29
N ILE A 202 -5.05 -18.88 8.56
CA ILE A 202 -4.23 -19.91 7.92
C ILE A 202 -2.91 -20.12 8.70
N PRO A 203 -2.21 -21.25 8.51
CA PRO A 203 -0.90 -21.47 9.11
C PRO A 203 0.11 -20.39 8.72
N THR A 204 0.84 -19.87 9.70
CA THR A 204 1.94 -18.91 9.51
C THR A 204 3.27 -19.64 9.27
N LYS A 205 4.14 -19.05 8.45
CA LYS A 205 5.54 -19.43 8.38
C LYS A 205 6.32 -18.94 9.62
N PRO A 206 7.43 -19.59 10.00
CA PRO A 206 8.33 -19.08 11.03
C PRO A 206 8.84 -17.68 10.69
N VAL A 207 9.07 -16.85 11.73
CA VAL A 207 9.53 -15.47 11.56
C VAL A 207 10.87 -15.41 10.82
N GLU A 208 11.76 -16.36 11.10
CA GLU A 208 13.07 -16.49 10.47
C GLU A 208 12.94 -16.73 8.96
N GLU A 209 11.99 -17.56 8.54
CA GLU A 209 11.74 -17.86 7.11
C GLU A 209 11.17 -16.64 6.39
N VAL A 210 10.21 -15.95 7.01
CA VAL A 210 9.62 -14.71 6.47
C VAL A 210 10.68 -13.61 6.36
N ALA A 211 11.48 -13.41 7.41
CA ALA A 211 12.55 -12.43 7.42
C ALA A 211 13.64 -12.73 6.38
N LEU A 212 14.04 -14.00 6.25
CA LEU A 212 15.00 -14.43 5.24
C LEU A 212 14.48 -14.17 3.82
N ARG A 213 13.19 -14.43 3.55
CA ARG A 213 12.56 -14.08 2.27
C ARG A 213 12.67 -12.58 1.99
N VAL A 214 12.28 -11.73 2.94
CA VAL A 214 12.35 -10.26 2.78
C VAL A 214 13.79 -9.81 2.52
N ILE A 215 14.78 -10.33 3.27
CA ILE A 215 16.20 -10.04 3.08
C ILE A 215 16.66 -10.43 1.67
N ARG A 216 16.28 -11.61 1.19
CA ARG A 216 16.61 -12.08 -0.17
C ARG A 216 15.97 -11.20 -1.24
N ASP A 217 14.70 -10.86 -1.09
CA ASP A 217 13.98 -10.00 -2.03
C ASP A 217 14.62 -8.60 -2.11
N LEU A 218 15.02 -8.01 -0.98
CA LEU A 218 15.70 -6.71 -0.95
C LEU A 218 17.01 -6.72 -1.75
N VAL A 219 17.80 -7.79 -1.68
CA VAL A 219 19.05 -7.92 -2.44
C VAL A 219 18.74 -8.23 -3.91
N ALA A 220 17.94 -9.26 -4.19
CA ALA A 220 17.66 -9.70 -5.55
C ALA A 220 16.96 -8.60 -6.37
N TRP A 221 15.90 -7.99 -5.83
CA TRP A 221 15.09 -7.01 -6.54
C TRP A 221 15.71 -5.61 -6.59
N SER A 222 16.85 -5.41 -5.90
CA SER A 222 17.67 -4.20 -6.09
C SER A 222 18.33 -4.13 -7.47
N THR A 223 18.47 -5.28 -8.14
CA THR A 223 19.04 -5.38 -9.48
C THR A 223 18.05 -5.97 -10.47
N GLU A 224 17.30 -7.01 -10.08
CA GLU A 224 16.48 -7.78 -10.99
C GLU A 224 15.13 -8.16 -10.36
N PRO A 225 13.99 -7.69 -10.91
CA PRO A 225 12.67 -8.15 -10.47
C PRO A 225 12.47 -9.64 -10.76
N PRO A 226 11.43 -10.26 -10.17
CA PRO A 226 10.94 -11.55 -10.63
C PRO A 226 10.67 -11.55 -12.14
N GLU A 227 10.89 -12.69 -12.80
CA GLU A 227 10.80 -12.81 -14.26
C GLU A 227 9.44 -12.37 -14.82
N HIS A 228 8.34 -12.85 -14.23
CA HIS A 228 6.99 -12.50 -14.65
C HIS A 228 6.68 -11.01 -14.46
N VAL A 229 7.28 -10.35 -13.46
CA VAL A 229 7.17 -8.88 -13.30
C VAL A 229 7.88 -8.18 -14.45
N ARG A 230 9.08 -8.63 -14.84
CA ARG A 230 9.80 -8.08 -15.99
C ARG A 230 8.99 -8.21 -17.28
N GLU A 231 8.33 -9.34 -17.47
CA GLU A 231 7.47 -9.62 -18.63
C GLU A 231 6.22 -8.72 -18.66
N SER A 232 5.58 -8.47 -17.51
CA SER A 232 4.45 -7.55 -17.39
C SER A 232 4.82 -6.09 -17.67
N TYR A 233 6.07 -5.71 -17.42
CA TYR A 233 6.55 -4.33 -17.54
C TYR A 233 7.84 -4.22 -18.38
N PRO A 234 7.80 -4.52 -19.69
CA PRO A 234 9.00 -4.63 -20.52
C PRO A 234 9.75 -3.30 -20.77
N LYS A 235 9.12 -2.16 -20.44
CA LYS A 235 9.71 -0.81 -20.58
C LYS A 235 10.28 -0.25 -19.28
N VAL A 236 10.12 -0.98 -18.18
CA VAL A 236 10.48 -0.53 -16.84
C VAL A 236 11.92 -0.87 -16.52
N THR A 237 12.62 0.10 -15.93
CA THR A 237 13.91 -0.09 -15.29
C THR A 237 13.68 -0.27 -13.79
N PHE A 238 14.24 -1.34 -13.22
CA PHE A 238 13.96 -1.75 -11.84
C PHE A 238 15.10 -1.46 -10.87
N GLY A 239 14.79 -1.52 -9.58
CA GLY A 239 15.76 -1.46 -8.49
C GLY A 239 16.61 -0.19 -8.53
N LEU A 240 17.88 -0.32 -8.15
CA LEU A 240 18.84 0.80 -8.08
C LEU A 240 19.03 1.50 -9.44
N ALA A 241 18.92 0.76 -10.55
CA ALA A 241 19.01 1.33 -11.89
C ALA A 241 17.79 2.21 -12.20
N GLY A 242 16.60 1.79 -11.78
CA GLY A 242 15.39 2.59 -11.88
C GLY A 242 15.50 3.90 -11.11
N ILE A 243 16.02 3.87 -9.88
CA ILE A 243 16.24 5.08 -9.07
C ILE A 243 17.21 6.04 -9.79
N ALA A 244 18.26 5.50 -10.41
CA ALA A 244 19.23 6.27 -11.18
C ALA A 244 18.58 6.98 -12.37
N ALA A 245 17.76 6.23 -13.13
CA ALA A 245 17.04 6.77 -14.29
C ALA A 245 16.06 7.86 -13.87
N TYR A 246 15.32 7.64 -12.78
CA TYR A 246 14.43 8.66 -12.21
C TYR A 246 15.20 9.93 -11.80
N ALA A 247 16.36 9.79 -11.18
CA ALA A 247 17.20 10.92 -10.80
C ALA A 247 17.72 11.71 -12.02
N ALA A 248 17.99 11.02 -13.13
CA ALA A 248 18.41 11.63 -14.38
C ALA A 248 17.26 12.43 -14.99
N ASP A 249 16.07 11.84 -15.09
CA ASP A 249 14.91 12.51 -15.66
C ASP A 249 14.46 13.70 -14.77
N CYS A 250 14.58 13.60 -13.43
CA CYS A 250 14.34 14.73 -12.53
C CYS A 250 15.24 15.94 -12.83
N ALA A 251 16.45 15.72 -13.33
CA ALA A 251 17.37 16.79 -13.69
C ALA A 251 16.98 17.48 -15.02
N ASP A 252 16.21 16.80 -15.87
CA ASP A 252 15.83 17.24 -17.22
C ASP A 252 14.32 17.11 -17.49
N ILE A 253 13.52 17.53 -16.50
CA ILE A 253 12.05 17.36 -16.54
C ILE A 253 11.37 18.08 -17.72
N ASP A 254 12.03 19.07 -18.34
CA ASP A 254 11.48 19.83 -19.48
C ASP A 254 11.19 18.92 -20.69
N THR A 255 11.83 17.76 -20.75
CA THR A 255 11.58 16.73 -21.76
C THR A 255 10.27 15.94 -21.51
N HIS A 256 9.63 16.15 -20.36
CA HIS A 256 8.41 15.48 -19.91
C HIS A 256 7.29 16.50 -19.64
N GLY A 257 6.64 16.98 -20.71
CA GLY A 257 5.65 18.08 -20.67
C GLY A 257 4.38 17.83 -19.84
N ASP A 258 4.07 16.57 -19.50
CA ASP A 258 2.87 16.16 -18.76
C ASP A 258 3.15 15.73 -17.31
N TRP A 259 4.26 16.20 -16.73
CA TRP A 259 4.66 15.81 -15.39
C TRP A 259 3.62 16.16 -14.31
N THR A 260 3.20 15.17 -13.52
CA THR A 260 2.21 15.32 -12.45
C THR A 260 2.76 14.80 -11.12
N ALA A 261 3.17 15.74 -10.26
CA ALA A 261 3.86 15.49 -8.97
C ALA A 261 3.22 14.44 -8.03
N CYS A 262 1.91 14.17 -8.13
CA CYS A 262 1.23 13.23 -7.25
C CYS A 262 1.50 11.76 -7.58
N HIS A 263 1.53 11.36 -8.86
CA HIS A 263 1.78 9.95 -9.25
C HIS A 263 3.26 9.67 -9.52
N ASP A 264 3.99 10.72 -9.93
CA ASP A 264 5.37 10.58 -10.37
C ASP A 264 6.38 10.53 -9.21
N ILE A 265 5.97 10.82 -7.97
CA ILE A 265 6.86 10.93 -6.79
C ILE A 265 6.57 9.93 -5.67
N ASN A 266 5.39 9.30 -5.60
CA ASN A 266 4.91 8.87 -4.27
C ASN A 266 4.69 7.38 -3.99
N PRO A 267 4.09 6.57 -4.87
CA PRO A 267 3.49 5.33 -4.37
C PRO A 267 4.49 4.25 -3.93
N GLN A 268 5.70 4.19 -4.51
CA GLN A 268 6.69 3.17 -4.15
C GLN A 268 7.69 3.62 -3.08
N TRP A 269 7.70 4.91 -2.78
CA TRP A 269 8.83 5.54 -2.13
C TRP A 269 8.56 5.87 -0.67
N THR A 270 7.32 6.24 -0.39
CA THR A 270 6.80 6.44 0.95
C THR A 270 7.07 5.21 1.81
N VAL A 271 6.86 4.02 1.27
CA VAL A 271 6.97 2.74 1.99
C VAL A 271 8.39 2.21 2.15
N ARG A 272 9.44 2.90 1.65
CA ARG A 272 10.83 2.45 1.86
C ARG A 272 11.27 2.53 3.32
N ASN A 273 10.75 3.49 4.09
CA ASN A 273 10.96 3.56 5.53
C ASN A 273 10.49 2.28 6.25
N SER A 274 9.41 1.66 5.76
CA SER A 274 8.86 0.42 6.31
C SER A 274 9.86 -0.73 6.26
N THR A 275 10.73 -0.77 5.23
CA THR A 275 11.87 -1.71 5.21
C THR A 275 12.79 -1.47 6.39
N GLY A 276 13.21 -0.24 6.65
CA GLY A 276 14.10 0.07 7.77
C GLY A 276 13.49 -0.28 9.13
N VAL A 277 12.21 0.07 9.33
CA VAL A 277 11.46 -0.28 10.54
C VAL A 277 11.39 -1.81 10.72
N TYR A 278 11.06 -2.55 9.65
CA TYR A 278 10.98 -4.01 9.69
C TYR A 278 12.33 -4.67 10.01
N LEU A 279 13.41 -4.26 9.34
CA LEU A 279 14.76 -4.81 9.58
C LEU A 279 15.22 -4.58 11.01
N LYS A 280 14.93 -3.40 11.59
CA LYS A 280 15.22 -3.11 13.00
C LYS A 280 14.45 -4.03 13.95
N ARG A 281 13.18 -4.35 13.65
CA ARG A 281 12.38 -5.30 14.45
C ARG A 281 12.94 -6.71 14.38
N VAL A 282 13.29 -7.18 13.18
CA VAL A 282 13.91 -8.50 12.99
C VAL A 282 15.23 -8.61 13.75
N ALA A 283 16.09 -7.58 13.68
CA ALA A 283 17.33 -7.55 14.44
C ALA A 283 17.10 -7.63 15.96
N GLY A 284 15.98 -7.09 16.44
CA GLY A 284 15.59 -7.10 17.85
C GLY A 284 14.80 -8.33 18.30
N SER A 285 14.36 -9.21 17.39
CA SER A 285 13.49 -10.34 17.73
C SER A 285 14.25 -11.56 18.25
N GLY A 286 15.57 -11.60 18.07
CA GLY A 286 16.38 -12.78 18.37
C GLY A 286 16.33 -13.87 17.29
N ALA A 287 15.73 -13.59 16.12
CA ALA A 287 15.63 -14.51 14.99
C ALA A 287 17.00 -14.91 14.41
N PHE A 288 18.00 -14.02 14.47
CA PHE A 288 19.32 -14.25 13.89
C PHE A 288 20.46 -13.93 14.86
N SER A 289 21.68 -14.33 14.48
CA SER A 289 22.90 -14.10 15.25
C SER A 289 23.26 -12.62 15.33
N GLU A 290 24.07 -12.25 16.32
CA GLU A 290 24.51 -10.86 16.54
C GLU A 290 25.18 -10.23 15.31
N GLY A 291 26.00 -11.00 14.58
CA GLY A 291 26.66 -10.53 13.36
C GLY A 291 25.67 -10.23 12.22
N VAL A 292 24.62 -11.04 12.06
CA VAL A 292 23.54 -10.76 11.11
C VAL A 292 22.77 -9.52 11.55
N ASN A 293 22.38 -9.45 12.82
CA ASN A 293 21.59 -8.34 13.36
C ASN A 293 22.31 -6.99 13.23
N ALA A 294 23.63 -6.94 13.43
CA ALA A 294 24.42 -5.72 13.24
C ALA A 294 24.31 -5.18 11.80
N HIS A 295 24.32 -6.06 10.81
CA HIS A 295 24.15 -5.66 9.40
C HIS A 295 22.71 -5.26 9.07
N LEU A 296 21.70 -5.91 9.65
CA LEU A 296 20.30 -5.50 9.50
C LEU A 296 20.03 -4.12 10.11
N LEU A 297 20.63 -3.80 11.26
CA LEU A 297 20.54 -2.47 11.88
C LEU A 297 21.21 -1.41 11.01
N ALA A 298 22.41 -1.69 10.49
CA ALA A 298 23.09 -0.77 9.57
C ALA A 298 22.26 -0.53 8.30
N ALA A 299 21.62 -1.57 7.74
CA ALA A 299 20.71 -1.43 6.62
C ALA A 299 19.49 -0.56 6.99
N ALA A 300 18.90 -0.79 8.17
CA ALA A 300 17.74 -0.02 8.65
C ALA A 300 18.02 1.48 8.73
N GLU A 301 19.20 1.88 9.22
CA GLU A 301 19.63 3.28 9.25
C GLU A 301 19.72 3.88 7.84
N GLN A 302 20.22 3.12 6.87
CA GLN A 302 20.32 3.59 5.49
C GLN A 302 18.94 3.73 4.82
N TYR A 303 18.02 2.78 5.03
CA TYR A 303 16.66 2.91 4.51
C TYR A 303 15.89 4.08 5.15
N ARG A 304 16.17 4.39 6.42
CA ARG A 304 15.63 5.60 7.06
C ARG A 304 16.19 6.87 6.41
N ALA A 305 17.51 6.96 6.22
CA ALA A 305 18.12 8.11 5.56
C ALA A 305 17.67 8.29 4.09
N ALA A 306 17.45 7.18 3.38
CA ALA A 306 16.82 7.16 2.07
C ALA A 306 15.41 7.78 2.08
N TYR A 307 14.57 7.40 3.05
CA TYR A 307 13.25 7.98 3.22
C TYR A 307 13.29 9.48 3.57
N GLU A 308 14.22 9.91 4.42
CA GLU A 308 14.40 11.33 4.74
C GLU A 308 14.80 12.15 3.50
N CYS A 309 15.62 11.58 2.61
CA CYS A 309 15.88 12.18 1.30
C CYS A 309 14.59 12.27 0.46
N TRP A 310 13.77 11.21 0.42
CA TRP A 310 12.47 11.25 -0.26
C TRP A 310 11.55 12.34 0.32
N GLN A 311 11.46 12.48 1.65
CA GLN A 311 10.67 13.55 2.28
C GLN A 311 11.16 14.94 1.87
N ALA A 312 12.49 15.15 1.83
CA ALA A 312 13.07 16.40 1.35
C ALA A 312 12.75 16.64 -0.13
N PHE A 313 12.79 15.61 -0.97
CA PHE A 313 12.40 15.68 -2.38
C PHE A 313 10.92 16.04 -2.53
N TYR A 314 10.03 15.39 -1.77
CA TYR A 314 8.59 15.69 -1.75
C TYR A 314 8.30 17.11 -1.27
N ALA A 315 9.02 17.62 -0.28
CA ALA A 315 8.87 19.01 0.16
C ALA A 315 9.29 20.02 -0.92
N LEU A 316 10.26 19.65 -1.78
CA LEU A 316 10.74 20.49 -2.87
C LEU A 316 9.81 20.49 -4.09
N LEU A 317 9.29 19.32 -4.46
CA LEU A 317 8.63 19.08 -5.77
C LEU A 317 7.25 18.39 -5.66
N GLY A 318 6.81 17.97 -4.48
CA GLY A 318 5.56 17.23 -4.25
C GLY A 318 4.28 18.07 -4.30
N HIS A 319 3.16 17.45 -3.91
CA HIS A 319 1.80 18.00 -4.06
C HIS A 319 1.60 19.37 -3.38
N LYS A 320 2.37 19.68 -2.33
CA LYS A 320 2.29 20.95 -1.61
C LYS A 320 3.24 22.03 -2.14
N ALA A 321 4.06 21.72 -3.16
CA ALA A 321 4.89 22.70 -3.83
C ALA A 321 4.00 23.61 -4.72
N THR A 322 4.16 24.92 -4.62
CA THR A 322 3.47 25.89 -5.48
C THR A 322 3.69 25.53 -6.95
N GLU A 323 2.68 25.69 -7.83
CA GLU A 323 2.78 25.41 -9.27
C GLU A 323 4.06 26.00 -9.93
N GLY A 324 4.50 27.18 -9.49
CA GLY A 324 5.75 27.80 -9.96
C GLY A 324 7.05 27.10 -9.53
N ALA A 325 7.05 26.27 -8.49
CA ALA A 325 8.23 25.54 -8.01
C ALA A 325 8.72 24.52 -9.03
N LYS A 326 7.79 23.98 -9.83
CA LYS A 326 8.01 22.98 -10.88
C LYS A 326 8.71 23.59 -12.12
N ALA A 327 8.46 24.87 -12.37
CA ALA A 327 9.01 25.63 -13.49
C ALA A 327 10.39 26.26 -13.21
N VAL A 328 10.93 26.13 -11.99
CA VAL A 328 12.22 26.71 -11.61
C VAL A 328 13.32 25.67 -11.75
N GLY A 329 14.16 25.79 -12.79
CA GLY A 329 15.24 24.85 -13.10
C GLY A 329 16.17 24.53 -11.92
N GLU A 330 16.48 25.51 -11.07
CA GLU A 330 17.31 25.32 -9.87
C GLU A 330 16.69 24.33 -8.87
N ARG A 331 15.36 24.36 -8.67
CA ARG A 331 14.67 23.43 -7.77
C ARG A 331 14.68 22.01 -8.31
N ARG A 332 14.62 21.83 -9.62
CA ARG A 332 14.71 20.51 -10.27
C ARG A 332 16.09 19.89 -10.10
N LEU A 333 17.14 20.69 -10.32
CA LEU A 333 18.52 20.25 -10.07
C LEU A 333 18.74 19.88 -8.59
N ALA A 334 18.16 20.66 -7.67
CA ALA A 334 18.17 20.32 -6.25
C ALA A 334 17.41 19.02 -5.97
N GLY A 335 16.22 18.84 -6.53
CA GLY A 335 15.45 17.60 -6.44
C GLY A 335 16.24 16.38 -6.95
N ALA A 336 16.82 16.47 -8.14
CA ALA A 336 17.67 15.42 -8.70
C ALA A 336 18.90 15.11 -7.82
N ALA A 337 19.49 16.12 -7.17
CA ALA A 337 20.58 15.90 -6.21
C ALA A 337 20.10 15.12 -4.98
N VAL A 338 18.90 15.42 -4.48
CA VAL A 338 18.28 14.67 -3.38
C VAL A 338 17.99 13.22 -3.80
N VAL A 339 17.48 12.98 -5.02
CA VAL A 339 17.26 11.60 -5.52
C VAL A 339 18.58 10.83 -5.66
N ARG A 340 19.68 11.49 -6.05
CA ARG A 340 21.00 10.85 -6.06
C ARG A 340 21.51 10.51 -4.65
N ALA A 341 21.31 11.41 -3.69
CA ALA A 341 21.68 11.15 -2.29
C ALA A 341 20.89 9.96 -1.73
N TRP A 342 19.59 9.92 -2.02
CA TRP A 342 18.75 8.77 -1.73
C TRP A 342 19.29 7.48 -2.35
N GLN A 343 19.57 7.45 -3.65
CA GLN A 343 20.11 6.26 -4.32
C GLN A 343 21.40 5.76 -3.64
N ALA A 344 22.24 6.67 -3.15
CA ALA A 344 23.45 6.29 -2.42
C ALA A 344 23.12 5.57 -1.09
N HIS A 345 22.12 6.05 -0.36
CA HIS A 345 21.61 5.37 0.85
C HIS A 345 20.97 4.02 0.53
N GLU A 346 20.15 3.91 -0.51
CA GLU A 346 19.58 2.63 -0.96
C GLU A 346 20.69 1.61 -1.29
N LYS A 347 21.72 2.04 -2.04
CA LYS A 347 22.87 1.19 -2.36
C LYS A 347 23.63 0.74 -1.11
N ALA A 348 23.81 1.63 -0.14
CA ALA A 348 24.47 1.31 1.13
C ALA A 348 23.63 0.33 1.98
N GLY A 349 22.30 0.53 2.01
CA GLY A 349 21.35 -0.36 2.65
C GLY A 349 21.39 -1.77 2.07
N VAL A 350 21.25 -1.88 0.75
CA VAL A 350 21.36 -3.17 0.03
C VAL A 350 22.69 -3.87 0.32
N ALA A 351 23.81 -3.14 0.28
CA ALA A 351 25.13 -3.72 0.57
C ALA A 351 25.25 -4.23 2.03
N ALA A 352 24.55 -3.61 2.98
CA ALA A 352 24.49 -4.10 4.35
C ALA A 352 23.61 -5.35 4.45
N VAL A 353 22.44 -5.38 3.79
CA VAL A 353 21.57 -6.56 3.71
C VAL A 353 22.29 -7.74 3.05
N GLU A 354 23.06 -7.51 1.99
CA GLU A 354 23.86 -8.53 1.32
C GLU A 354 24.91 -9.15 2.25
N LYS A 355 25.55 -8.34 3.11
CA LYS A 355 26.46 -8.86 4.15
C LYS A 355 25.73 -9.73 5.17
N ALA A 356 24.53 -9.33 5.60
CA ALA A 356 23.69 -10.13 6.48
C ALA A 356 23.33 -11.48 5.83
N LEU A 357 22.90 -11.46 4.57
CA LEU A 357 22.55 -12.65 3.80
C LEU A 357 23.73 -13.62 3.66
N ASN A 358 24.92 -13.12 3.33
CA ASN A 358 26.15 -13.92 3.24
C ASN A 358 26.55 -14.61 4.56
N LEU A 359 26.11 -14.09 5.71
CA LEU A 359 26.33 -14.74 7.01
C LEU A 359 25.26 -15.81 7.31
N LEU A 360 24.07 -15.69 6.73
CA LEU A 360 22.97 -16.65 6.88
C LEU A 360 23.16 -17.90 6.01
N ASP A 361 23.87 -17.77 4.88
CA ASP A 361 24.16 -18.88 3.96
C ASP A 361 25.42 -19.70 4.35
N ARG A 362 26.10 -19.34 5.45
CA ARG A 362 27.26 -20.06 6.01
C ARG A 362 26.84 -20.94 7.17
#